data_AF-A0A8J6CS74-F1
#
_entry.id   AF-A0A8J6CS74-F1
#
_cell.length_a   1.000
_cell.length_b   1.000
_cell.length_c   1.000
_cell.angle_alpha   90.00
_cell.angle_beta   90.00
_cell.angle_gamma   90.00
#
_symmetry.space_group_name_H-M   'P 1'
#
loop_
_entity.id
_entity.type
_entity.pdbx_description
1 polymer ?
#
loop_
_entity_poly.entity_id
_entity_poly.type
_entity_poly.pdbx_seq_one_letter_code
_entity_poly.pdbx_strand_id
1 'polypeptide(L)'
;MTFSGVLPKRRFTKSAANARVFSGALPKAPLMLCDQDILWHVRNREYPEQATENDRRTLRRLAWEYVLDRDILYKRRKDQVLLRCVDAVEARQILEEVHEGVCGAYANGFTMARQIMRFGYYWSTMEGDCISYAKKCHKC
;
A
#
# COMPACT_ATOMS: atom_id res chain seq x y z
N MET A 1 -9.72 -15.75 25.89
CA MET A 1 -9.99 -14.31 25.81
C MET A 1 -10.00 -13.90 24.34
N THR A 2 -11.18 -13.86 23.74
CA THR A 2 -11.37 -13.47 22.33
C THR A 2 -11.38 -11.95 22.25
N PHE A 3 -10.30 -11.33 21.76
CA PHE A 3 -10.32 -9.93 21.37
C PHE A 3 -11.08 -9.82 20.04
N SER A 4 -12.40 -9.80 20.15
CA SER A 4 -13.32 -9.34 19.10
C SER A 4 -13.25 -7.82 19.04
N GLY A 5 -12.10 -7.28 18.63
CA GLY A 5 -11.92 -5.88 18.32
C GLY A 5 -12.17 -5.65 16.84
N VAL A 6 -13.43 -5.50 16.44
CA VAL A 6 -13.78 -4.92 15.14
C VAL A 6 -13.34 -3.45 15.20
N LEU A 7 -12.13 -3.17 14.72
CA LEU A 7 -11.71 -1.80 14.46
C LEU A 7 -12.71 -1.21 13.46
N PRO A 8 -13.42 -0.12 13.82
CA PRO A 8 -14.44 0.44 12.95
C PRO A 8 -13.76 0.95 11.67
N LYS A 9 -14.33 0.60 10.51
CA LYS A 9 -13.92 1.09 9.17
C LYS A 9 -13.99 2.62 8.99
N ARG A 10 -14.20 3.37 10.08
CA ARG A 10 -14.29 4.84 10.12
C ARG A 10 -13.80 5.35 11.47
N ARG A 11 -12.50 5.63 11.57
CA ARG A 11 -11.99 6.70 12.43
C ARG A 11 -10.76 7.38 11.81
N PHE A 12 -10.87 7.73 10.53
CA PHE A 12 -10.06 8.78 9.92
C PHE A 12 -10.98 9.98 9.70
N THR A 13 -11.10 10.88 10.69
CA THR A 13 -11.78 12.17 10.49
C THR A 13 -11.03 13.31 11.16
N LYS A 14 -10.75 14.33 10.33
CA LYS A 14 -10.34 15.73 10.59
C LYS A 14 -8.85 15.90 10.94
N SER A 15 -8.08 16.76 10.27
CA SER A 15 -8.43 18.11 9.83
C SER A 15 -7.66 18.55 8.57
N ALA A 16 -8.34 19.25 7.68
CA ALA A 16 -7.72 20.14 6.71
C ALA A 16 -6.96 21.28 7.42
N ALA A 17 -5.82 21.70 6.87
CA ALA A 17 -5.32 23.09 6.79
C ALA A 17 -3.78 23.11 6.65
N ASN A 18 -3.28 23.25 5.43
CA ASN A 18 -2.39 24.35 5.04
C ASN A 18 -1.87 24.12 3.61
N ALA A 19 -2.44 24.85 2.67
CA ALA A 19 -1.82 25.08 1.39
C ALA A 19 -0.59 25.99 1.60
N ARG A 20 0.60 25.47 1.27
CA ARG A 20 1.76 26.31 0.94
C ARG A 20 2.21 25.96 -0.45
N VAL A 21 2.07 26.93 -1.35
CA VAL A 21 2.68 26.94 -2.66
C VAL A 21 4.19 26.97 -2.46
N PHE A 22 4.88 25.89 -2.81
CA PHE A 22 6.32 25.92 -3.04
C PHE A 22 6.58 25.81 -4.54
N SER A 23 6.83 26.97 -5.16
CA SER A 23 7.46 27.06 -6.47
C SER A 23 8.93 26.67 -6.31
N GLY A 24 9.30 25.52 -6.85
CA GLY A 24 10.69 25.06 -6.88
C GLY A 24 10.77 23.67 -7.47
N ALA A 25 11.35 23.55 -8.65
CA ALA A 25 11.67 22.26 -9.24
C ALA A 25 12.66 21.50 -8.32
N LEU A 26 12.29 20.31 -7.88
CA LEU A 26 13.12 19.35 -7.16
C LEU A 26 12.79 17.92 -7.68
N PRO A 27 13.68 16.94 -7.48
CA PRO A 27 14.20 16.05 -8.49
C PRO A 27 13.28 14.85 -8.73
N LYS A 28 13.59 14.09 -9.79
CA LYS A 28 12.89 12.87 -10.20
C LYS A 28 12.67 11.90 -9.02
N ALA A 29 11.40 11.48 -8.90
CA ALA A 29 10.80 10.45 -8.04
C ALA A 29 10.37 10.87 -6.62
N PRO A 30 9.05 10.82 -6.35
CA PRO A 30 8.51 10.44 -5.07
C PRO A 30 7.83 9.06 -5.19
N LEU A 31 8.48 8.04 -4.62
CA LEU A 31 7.87 6.97 -3.83
C LEU A 31 6.38 6.67 -4.11
N MET A 32 6.08 5.83 -5.11
CA MET A 32 4.75 5.27 -5.34
C MET A 32 4.79 3.77 -5.08
N LEU A 33 3.93 3.32 -4.17
CA LEU A 33 4.01 2.04 -3.49
C LEU A 33 2.97 1.01 -4.02
N CYS A 34 2.23 1.40 -5.05
CA CYS A 34 1.42 0.52 -5.87
C CYS A 34 1.80 0.79 -7.33
N ASP A 35 2.09 -0.27 -8.07
CA ASP A 35 2.70 -0.25 -9.41
C ASP A 35 1.98 0.73 -10.37
N GLN A 36 2.58 1.91 -10.60
CA GLN A 36 1.97 2.99 -11.39
C GLN A 36 1.61 2.54 -12.81
N ASP A 37 2.46 1.69 -13.39
CA ASP A 37 2.24 1.10 -14.71
C ASP A 37 0.99 0.22 -14.73
N ILE A 38 0.70 -0.48 -13.63
CA ILE A 38 -0.52 -1.29 -13.49
C ILE A 38 -1.73 -0.37 -13.39
N LEU A 39 -1.68 0.67 -12.55
CA LEU A 39 -2.78 1.63 -12.43
C LEU A 39 -3.09 2.27 -13.78
N TRP A 40 -2.07 2.73 -14.51
CA TRP A 40 -2.23 3.34 -15.83
C TRP A 40 -2.81 2.35 -16.84
N HIS A 41 -2.30 1.12 -16.87
CA HIS A 41 -2.79 0.08 -17.77
C HIS A 41 -4.23 -0.35 -17.46
N VAL A 42 -4.59 -0.50 -16.18
CA VAL A 42 -5.95 -0.86 -15.77
C VAL A 42 -6.93 0.26 -16.09
N ARG A 43 -6.54 1.53 -15.90
CA ARG A 43 -7.37 2.71 -16.15
C ARG A 43 -7.55 3.01 -17.64
N ASN A 44 -6.45 3.06 -18.40
CA ASN A 44 -6.42 3.60 -19.76
C ASN A 44 -6.16 2.55 -20.84
N ARG A 45 -5.86 1.29 -20.46
CA ARG A 45 -5.44 0.20 -21.38
C ARG A 45 -4.15 0.50 -22.15
N GLU A 46 -3.35 1.43 -21.66
CA GLU A 46 -2.08 1.84 -22.25
C GLU A 46 -0.90 1.08 -21.65
N TYR A 47 0.24 1.13 -22.33
CA TYR A 47 1.51 0.58 -21.88
C TYR A 47 2.54 1.70 -21.81
N PRO A 48 3.59 1.58 -20.97
CA PRO A 48 4.71 2.50 -21.03
C PRO A 48 5.29 2.55 -22.45
N GLU A 49 5.62 3.74 -22.96
CA GLU A 49 6.06 3.94 -24.36
C GLU A 49 7.25 3.04 -24.73
N GLN A 50 8.17 2.85 -23.78
CA GLN A 50 9.39 2.05 -23.92
C GLN A 50 9.25 0.59 -23.49
N ALA A 51 8.04 0.10 -23.24
CA ALA A 51 7.81 -1.29 -22.80
C ALA A 51 8.02 -2.28 -23.96
N THR A 52 8.90 -3.27 -23.74
CA THR A 52 9.09 -4.41 -24.65
C THR A 52 7.83 -5.28 -24.72
N GLU A 53 7.69 -6.14 -25.74
CA GLU A 53 6.55 -7.07 -25.80
C GLU A 53 6.48 -8.00 -24.58
N ASN A 54 7.63 -8.36 -24.00
CA ASN A 54 7.68 -9.13 -22.76
C ASN A 54 7.16 -8.33 -21.55
N ASP A 55 7.49 -7.05 -21.45
CA ASP A 55 6.97 -6.17 -20.39
C ASP A 55 5.46 -6.01 -20.51
N ARG A 56 4.95 -5.80 -21.73
CA ARG A 56 3.51 -5.72 -22.01
C ARG A 56 2.79 -7.02 -21.67
N ARG A 57 3.39 -8.18 -21.98
CA ARG A 57 2.87 -9.50 -21.59
C ARG A 57 2.83 -9.67 -20.07
N THR A 58 3.89 -9.27 -19.38
CA THR A 58 3.97 -9.32 -17.91
C THR A 58 2.93 -8.39 -17.28
N LEU A 59 2.81 -7.16 -17.79
CA LEU A 59 1.86 -6.17 -17.31
C LEU A 59 0.42 -6.66 -17.45
N ARG A 60 0.05 -7.24 -18.59
CA ARG A 60 -1.27 -7.87 -18.79
C ARG A 60 -1.56 -8.95 -17.76
N ARG A 61 -0.57 -9.81 -17.46
CA ARG A 61 -0.71 -10.89 -16.46
C ARG A 61 -0.89 -10.32 -15.06
N LEU A 62 -0.09 -9.32 -14.68
CA LEU A 62 -0.18 -8.67 -13.38
C LEU A 62 -1.49 -7.90 -13.22
N ALA A 63 -1.92 -7.15 -14.24
CA ALA A 63 -3.13 -6.35 -14.22
C ALA A 63 -4.41 -7.16 -13.98
N TRP A 64 -4.42 -8.46 -14.33
CA TRP A 64 -5.52 -9.37 -14.00
C TRP A 64 -5.74 -9.56 -12.48
N GLU A 65 -4.69 -9.35 -11.69
CA GLU A 65 -4.79 -9.35 -10.23
C GLU A 65 -5.34 -8.04 -9.68
N TYR A 66 -5.58 -7.02 -10.50
CA TYR A 66 -6.01 -5.71 -10.02
C TYR A 66 -7.39 -5.33 -10.58
N VAL A 67 -8.13 -4.59 -9.76
CA VAL A 67 -9.46 -4.05 -10.08
C VAL A 67 -9.45 -2.57 -9.72
N LEU A 68 -9.96 -1.74 -10.61
CA LEU A 68 -10.15 -0.31 -10.36
C LEU A 68 -11.64 -0.05 -10.07
N ASP A 69 -11.95 0.50 -8.91
CA ASP A 69 -13.30 0.93 -8.53
C ASP A 69 -13.24 2.36 -8.00
N ARG A 70 -14.01 3.28 -8.62
CA ARG A 70 -14.09 4.71 -8.24
C ARG A 70 -12.71 5.34 -7.95
N ASP A 71 -11.78 5.16 -8.89
CA ASP A 71 -10.38 5.64 -8.82
C ASP A 71 -9.49 4.97 -7.77
N ILE A 72 -10.00 4.00 -7.02
CA ILE A 72 -9.23 3.23 -6.04
C ILE A 72 -8.82 1.90 -6.67
N LEU A 73 -7.52 1.62 -6.65
CA LEU A 73 -6.99 0.34 -7.11
C LEU A 73 -7.07 -0.69 -5.98
N TYR A 74 -7.49 -1.90 -6.33
CA TYR A 74 -7.57 -3.04 -5.44
C TYR A 74 -6.74 -4.19 -5.99
N LYS A 75 -5.95 -4.85 -5.15
CA LYS A 75 -5.32 -6.14 -5.47
C LYS A 75 -6.22 -7.28 -5.03
N ARG A 76 -6.51 -8.18 -5.96
CA ARG A 76 -7.25 -9.42 -5.75
C ARG A 76 -6.31 -10.52 -5.28
N ARG A 77 -6.61 -11.09 -4.13
CA ARG A 77 -5.95 -12.29 -3.63
C ARG A 77 -6.55 -13.56 -4.25
N LYS A 78 -5.85 -14.69 -4.08
CA LYS A 78 -6.30 -16.00 -4.57
C LYS A 78 -7.65 -16.43 -3.98
N ASP A 79 -7.94 -16.03 -2.75
CA ASP A 79 -9.22 -16.24 -2.06
C ASP A 79 -10.31 -15.23 -2.46
N GLN A 80 -10.11 -14.48 -3.55
CA GLN A 80 -11.02 -13.44 -4.07
C GLN A 80 -11.22 -12.23 -3.16
N VAL A 81 -10.46 -12.12 -2.06
CA VAL A 81 -10.48 -10.92 -1.21
C VAL A 81 -9.78 -9.77 -1.93
N LEU A 82 -10.42 -8.61 -1.95
CA LEU A 82 -9.87 -7.36 -2.49
C LEU A 82 -9.17 -6.58 -1.37
N LEU A 83 -7.90 -6.26 -1.60
CA LEU A 83 -7.11 -5.38 -0.74
C LEU A 83 -6.97 -4.02 -1.41
N ARG A 84 -7.28 -2.94 -0.69
CA ARG A 84 -7.09 -1.57 -1.18
C ARG A 84 -5.60 -1.27 -1.31
N CYS A 85 -5.18 -0.90 -2.51
CA CYS A 85 -3.85 -0.35 -2.73
C CYS A 85 -3.75 1.03 -2.08
N VAL A 86 -2.65 1.27 -1.37
CA VAL A 86 -2.39 2.54 -0.70
C VAL A 86 -1.13 3.19 -1.27
N ASP A 87 -1.07 4.51 -1.18
CA ASP A 87 0.14 5.26 -1.58
C ASP A 87 1.23 5.19 -0.49
N ALA A 88 2.37 5.79 -0.76
CA ALA A 88 3.51 5.77 0.17
C ALA A 88 3.28 6.57 1.46
N VAL A 89 2.42 7.58 1.43
CA VAL A 89 2.09 8.39 2.61
C VAL A 89 1.18 7.60 3.52
N GLU A 90 0.11 7.03 2.97
CA GLU A 90 -0.81 6.14 3.68
C GLU A 90 -0.10 4.88 4.20
N ALA A 91 0.77 4.25 3.40
CA ALA A 91 1.54 3.07 3.82
C ALA A 91 2.37 3.35 5.08
N ARG A 92 3.02 4.51 5.14
CA ARG A 92 3.83 4.92 6.32
C ARG A 92 2.97 5.09 7.57
N GLN A 93 1.82 5.76 7.43
CA GLN A 93 0.88 5.95 8.54
C GLN A 93 0.36 4.59 9.06
N ILE A 94 -0.02 3.70 8.14
CA ILE A 94 -0.46 2.34 8.49
C ILE A 94 0.65 1.56 9.21
N LEU A 95 1.90 1.66 8.75
CA LEU A 95 3.04 1.01 9.41
C LEU A 95 3.22 1.49 10.85
N GLU A 96 3.19 2.80 11.08
CA GLU A 96 3.31 3.41 12.41
C GLU A 96 2.18 2.95 13.34
N GLU A 97 0.92 3.07 12.89
CA GLU A 97 -0.26 2.67 13.67
C GLU A 97 -0.27 1.17 14.02
N VAL A 98 0.04 0.31 13.04
CA VAL A 98 0.09 -1.14 13.27
C VAL A 98 1.25 -1.50 14.20
N HIS A 99 2.40 -0.86 14.04
CA HIS A 99 3.54 -1.10 14.90
C HIS A 99 3.25 -0.73 16.37
N GLU A 100 2.66 0.44 16.61
CA GLU A 100 2.26 0.88 17.95
C GLU A 100 1.20 -0.05 18.56
N GLY A 101 0.22 -0.48 17.76
CA GLY A 101 -0.84 -1.39 18.20
C GLY A 101 -0.40 -2.85 18.45
N VAL A 102 0.74 -3.27 17.88
CA VAL A 102 1.31 -4.63 18.03
C VAL A 102 2.36 -4.69 19.14
N CYS A 103 2.69 -3.55 19.77
CA CYS A 103 3.86 -3.39 20.64
C CYS A 103 3.98 -4.47 21.75
N GLY A 104 5.03 -5.28 21.62
CA GLY A 104 5.45 -6.40 22.48
C GLY A 104 6.57 -7.20 21.79
N ALA A 105 7.14 -8.23 22.44
CA ALA A 105 8.25 -9.06 21.94
C ALA A 105 7.98 -9.86 20.63
N TYR A 106 6.90 -9.55 19.91
CA TYR A 106 6.35 -10.31 18.78
C TYR A 106 6.14 -9.48 17.51
N ALA A 107 6.55 -8.20 17.49
CA ALA A 107 6.43 -7.30 16.34
C ALA A 107 7.45 -7.65 15.22
N ASN A 108 7.36 -8.86 14.68
CA ASN A 108 8.12 -9.23 13.50
C ASN A 108 7.44 -8.63 12.24
N GLY A 109 8.24 -8.25 11.24
CA GLY A 109 7.73 -7.62 10.01
C GLY A 109 6.69 -8.47 9.25
N PHE A 110 6.77 -9.80 9.34
CA PHE A 110 5.79 -10.68 8.72
C PHE A 110 4.41 -10.63 9.39
N THR A 111 4.36 -10.56 10.73
CA THR A 111 3.14 -10.41 11.50
C THR A 111 2.47 -9.09 11.19
N MET A 112 3.26 -8.00 11.09
CA MET A 112 2.75 -6.69 10.68
C MET A 112 2.14 -6.73 9.29
N ALA A 113 2.86 -7.26 8.28
CA ALA A 113 2.35 -7.36 6.92
C ALA A 113 1.04 -8.17 6.86
N ARG A 114 1.00 -9.31 7.56
CA ARG A 114 -0.21 -10.14 7.64
C ARG A 114 -1.37 -9.40 8.31
N GLN A 115 -1.12 -8.61 9.34
CA GLN A 115 -2.14 -7.81 10.01
C GLN A 115 -2.66 -6.70 9.10
N ILE A 116 -1.79 -6.01 8.37
CA ILE A 116 -2.17 -4.97 7.40
C ILE A 116 -3.03 -5.56 6.28
N MET A 117 -2.67 -6.73 5.75
CA MET A 117 -3.50 -7.44 4.77
C MET A 117 -4.85 -7.85 5.36
N ARG A 118 -4.92 -8.23 6.65
CA ARG A 118 -6.19 -8.51 7.34
C ARG A 118 -7.05 -7.26 7.51
N PHE A 119 -6.45 -6.08 7.61
CA PHE A 119 -7.16 -4.80 7.59
C PHE A 119 -7.60 -4.38 6.18
N GLY A 120 -7.18 -5.10 5.16
CA GLY A 120 -7.62 -4.90 3.78
C GLY A 120 -6.77 -3.90 3.01
N TYR A 121 -5.53 -3.65 3.43
CA TYR A 121 -4.60 -2.77 2.71
C TYR A 121 -3.51 -3.57 2.00
N TYR A 122 -2.96 -2.99 0.93
CA TYR A 122 -1.88 -3.57 0.13
C TYR A 122 -0.96 -2.50 -0.45
N TRP A 123 0.32 -2.86 -0.60
CA TRP A 123 1.30 -2.16 -1.43
C TRP A 123 2.41 -3.13 -1.83
N SER A 124 3.11 -2.88 -2.94
CA SER A 124 3.99 -3.87 -3.58
C SER A 124 5.19 -4.25 -2.72
N THR A 125 5.76 -3.30 -1.97
CA THR A 125 6.92 -3.51 -1.08
C THR A 125 6.56 -3.81 0.38
N MET A 126 5.30 -4.14 0.68
CA MET A 126 4.78 -4.24 2.06
C MET A 126 5.59 -5.10 3.00
N GLU A 127 5.91 -6.32 2.58
CA GLU A 127 6.67 -7.23 3.42
C GLU A 127 8.07 -6.66 3.73
N GLY A 128 8.74 -6.10 2.72
CA GLY A 128 10.05 -5.47 2.87
C GLY A 128 10.00 -4.25 3.78
N ASP A 129 8.98 -3.40 3.63
CA ASP A 129 8.82 -2.21 4.46
C ASP A 129 8.52 -2.57 5.91
N CYS A 130 7.65 -3.55 6.15
CA CYS A 130 7.36 -4.03 7.49
C CYS A 130 8.60 -4.62 8.17
N ILE A 131 9.40 -5.41 7.45
CA ILE A 131 10.65 -5.98 7.97
C ILE A 131 11.68 -4.90 8.26
N SER A 132 11.86 -3.95 7.34
CA SER A 132 12.79 -2.82 7.48
C SER A 132 12.39 -1.94 8.66
N TYR A 133 11.10 -1.66 8.82
CA TYR A 133 10.55 -0.86 9.90
C TYR A 133 10.76 -1.55 11.25
N ALA A 134 10.39 -2.82 11.38
CA ALA A 134 10.58 -3.60 12.60
C ALA A 134 12.06 -3.65 13.04
N LYS A 135 13.01 -3.81 12.11
CA LYS A 135 14.45 -3.83 12.40
C LYS A 135 15.01 -2.49 12.90
N LYS A 136 14.41 -1.36 12.50
CA LYS A 136 14.85 -0.02 12.92
C LYS A 136 14.25 0.40 14.25
N CYS A 137 13.22 -0.28 14.73
CA CYS A 137 12.59 0.08 15.98
C CYS A 137 13.47 -0.33 17.17
N HIS A 138 13.92 0.65 17.96
CA HIS A 138 14.68 0.41 19.18
C HIS A 138 13.87 -0.26 20.30
N LYS A 139 12.54 -0.31 20.19
CA LYS A 139 11.64 -0.92 21.19
C LYS A 139 11.35 -2.40 20.92
N CYS A 140 11.82 -2.97 19.80
CA CYS A 140 11.53 -4.32 19.34
C CYS A 140 12.76 -5.23 19.33
#